data_AF-A0A8S3FUM9-F1
#
_entry.id   AF-A0A8S3FUM9-F1
#
_cell.length_a   1.000
_cell.length_b   1.000
_cell.length_c   1.000
_cell.angle_alpha   90.00
_cell.angle_beta   90.00
_cell.angle_gamma   90.00
#
_symmetry.space_group_name_H-M   'P 1'
#
loop_
_entity.id
_entity.type
_entity.pdbx_description
1 polymer ?
#
loop_
_entity_poly.entity_id
_entity_poly.type
_entity_poly.pdbx_seq_one_letter_code
_entity_poly.pdbx_strand_id
1 'polypeptide(L)'
;GLTSIGADNTNVNMGNNHSVYTLFNNEIENLFKGNCYCHILHNGVKWGHQQLTVDIEKFLVMTYAHFSHSAKRIEELKSYHEFYEQDFHVLLKHIKIRWLSLYSSIERLLLVYKPVKSYFSDQLNKEIPKELENHFQSEETLCVLSFLHHVLFEIQKTNLELQKECITAIDSYRIITSLQYKLKQRLNTGFFGIHCRQMLDRIPSDTSIELQASFVRFISTFLEYADKYFSQNVAILEAIGHFGNGIENLTWSRIQKCIELTKIEGLNEDNLFNEFTELKLTFEIIKKKQVPLFDQIQFFLSNEQEKDTNTSLPMTIRQNEMDEEEQEDQTNVIRSYQLWAMLFAVNATPTPNMKKLICFLYSIPASNAYVECVFSDMKHIY
;
A
#
# COMPACT_ATOMS: atom_id res chain seq x y z
N GLY A 1 0.93 -28.29 -3.35
CA GLY A 1 0.16 -28.17 -2.10
C GLY A 1 -0.13 -26.72 -1.84
N LEU A 2 -1.09 -26.40 -0.96
CA LEU A 2 -1.32 -25.04 -0.48
C LEU A 2 -0.11 -24.58 0.35
N THR A 3 0.48 -23.45 0.00
CA THR A 3 1.75 -22.94 0.58
C THR A 3 1.55 -21.75 1.50
N SER A 4 0.45 -21.01 1.33
CA SER A 4 0.15 -19.79 2.08
C SER A 4 -1.34 -19.47 2.08
N ILE A 5 -1.78 -18.67 3.06
CA ILE A 5 -3.14 -18.11 3.09
C ILE A 5 -3.04 -16.59 3.28
N GLY A 6 -3.73 -15.86 2.42
CA GLY A 6 -3.97 -14.43 2.56
C GLY A 6 -5.44 -14.16 2.90
N ALA A 7 -5.70 -13.44 3.99
CA ALA A 7 -7.02 -12.95 4.35
C ALA A 7 -6.93 -11.71 5.25
N ASP A 8 -8.04 -11.00 5.44
CA ASP A 8 -8.03 -9.84 6.32
C ASP A 8 -7.63 -10.27 7.75
N ASN A 9 -7.05 -9.33 8.51
CA ASN A 9 -6.52 -9.65 9.83
C ASN A 9 -7.61 -9.77 10.92
N THR A 10 -8.86 -10.05 10.57
CA THR A 10 -9.90 -10.28 11.57
C THR A 10 -9.61 -11.56 12.36
N ASN A 11 -10.11 -11.64 13.59
CA ASN A 11 -9.87 -12.81 14.45
C ASN A 11 -10.41 -14.12 13.83
N VAL A 12 -11.50 -14.06 13.07
CA VAL A 12 -12.09 -15.24 12.41
C VAL A 12 -11.14 -15.79 11.34
N ASN A 13 -10.45 -14.92 10.61
CA ASN A 13 -9.55 -15.33 9.52
C ASN A 13 -8.13 -15.64 10.01
N MET A 14 -7.56 -14.72 10.79
CA MET A 14 -6.13 -14.70 11.16
C MET A 14 -5.88 -14.72 12.67
N GLY A 15 -6.90 -14.94 13.50
CA GLY A 15 -6.75 -15.03 14.95
C GLY A 15 -5.92 -16.23 15.40
N ASN A 16 -5.51 -16.24 16.67
CA ASN A 16 -4.71 -17.31 17.25
C ASN A 16 -5.52 -18.52 17.72
N ASN A 17 -6.84 -18.35 17.87
CA ASN A 17 -7.74 -19.38 18.41
C ASN A 17 -8.87 -19.64 17.42
N HIS A 18 -8.98 -20.87 16.92
CA HIS A 18 -10.09 -21.34 16.08
C HIS A 18 -10.42 -20.39 14.91
N SER A 19 -9.37 -19.88 14.26
CA SER A 19 -9.46 -19.11 13.03
C SER A 19 -9.28 -20.01 11.81
N VAL A 20 -9.69 -19.51 10.63
CA VAL A 20 -9.44 -20.17 9.33
C VAL A 20 -7.97 -20.57 9.21
N TYR A 21 -7.04 -19.66 9.50
CA TYR A 21 -5.61 -19.97 9.48
C TYR A 21 -5.24 -21.12 10.42
N THR A 22 -5.70 -21.12 11.68
CA THR A 22 -5.36 -22.19 12.62
C THR A 22 -5.91 -23.55 12.20
N LEU A 23 -7.07 -23.58 11.52
CA LEU A 23 -7.64 -24.82 10.99
C LEU A 23 -6.74 -25.42 9.90
N PHE A 24 -6.31 -24.60 8.92
CA PHE A 24 -5.40 -25.06 7.87
C PHE A 24 -3.99 -25.37 8.40
N ASN A 25 -3.46 -24.57 9.32
CA ASN A 25 -2.13 -24.78 9.87
C ASN A 25 -2.01 -26.05 10.73
N ASN A 26 -3.13 -26.64 11.18
CA ASN A 26 -3.14 -27.94 11.84
C ASN A 26 -3.03 -29.12 10.86
N GLU A 27 -3.37 -28.91 9.59
CA GLU A 27 -3.34 -29.95 8.54
C GLU A 27 -2.15 -29.78 7.59
N ILE A 28 -1.60 -28.57 7.49
CA ILE A 28 -0.57 -28.20 6.51
C ILE A 28 0.64 -27.64 7.26
N GLU A 29 1.73 -28.40 7.26
CA GLU A 29 3.00 -27.96 7.82
C GLU A 29 3.56 -26.76 7.04
N ASN A 30 4.24 -25.86 7.76
CA ASN A 30 4.93 -24.69 7.20
C ASN A 30 4.02 -23.73 6.40
N LEU A 31 2.72 -23.69 6.71
CA LEU A 31 1.78 -22.79 6.05
C LEU A 31 2.07 -21.31 6.39
N PHE A 32 2.41 -20.53 5.37
CA PHE A 32 2.71 -19.11 5.57
C PHE A 32 1.44 -18.29 5.86
N LYS A 33 1.48 -17.51 6.94
CA LYS A 33 0.41 -16.61 7.37
C LYS A 33 0.52 -15.25 6.68
N GLY A 34 -0.14 -15.10 5.53
CA GLY A 34 -0.21 -13.87 4.76
C GLY A 34 -1.15 -12.83 5.38
N ASN A 35 -0.68 -12.12 6.41
CA ASN A 35 -1.41 -10.98 6.95
C ASN A 35 -1.59 -9.89 5.87
N CYS A 36 -2.77 -9.25 5.86
CA CYS A 36 -3.06 -8.11 5.01
C CYS A 36 -2.36 -6.85 5.53
N TYR A 37 -1.27 -6.44 4.88
CA TYR A 37 -0.60 -5.19 5.23
C TYR A 37 -1.51 -3.97 5.07
N CYS A 38 -2.40 -3.96 4.07
CA CYS A 38 -3.36 -2.87 3.92
C CYS A 38 -4.27 -2.70 5.15
N HIS A 39 -4.72 -3.82 5.74
CA HIS A 39 -5.51 -3.80 6.97
C HIS A 39 -4.66 -3.44 8.19
N ILE A 40 -3.39 -3.85 8.24
CA ILE A 40 -2.47 -3.44 9.31
C ILE A 40 -2.28 -1.91 9.31
N LEU A 41 -2.01 -1.31 8.14
CA LEU A 41 -1.86 0.13 8.00
C LEU A 41 -3.15 0.86 8.41
N HIS A 42 -4.32 0.35 7.97
CA HIS A 42 -5.62 0.88 8.36
C HIS A 42 -5.80 0.94 9.88
N ASN A 43 -5.59 -0.19 10.55
CA ASN A 43 -5.76 -0.28 12.00
C ASN A 43 -4.72 0.58 12.73
N GLY A 44 -3.49 0.67 12.22
CA GLY A 44 -2.49 1.60 12.74
C GLY A 44 -2.99 3.05 12.73
N VAL A 45 -3.59 3.51 11.63
CA VAL A 45 -4.17 4.86 11.53
C VAL A 45 -5.33 5.01 12.51
N LYS A 46 -6.21 4.01 12.61
CA LYS A 46 -7.34 4.03 13.54
C LYS A 46 -6.88 4.21 15.00
N TRP A 47 -5.87 3.45 15.43
CA TRP A 47 -5.33 3.55 16.78
C TRP A 47 -4.56 4.86 17.00
N GLY A 48 -3.80 5.31 15.99
CA GLY A 48 -3.13 6.60 16.02
C GLY A 48 -4.11 7.77 16.15
N HIS A 49 -5.22 7.76 15.41
CA HIS A 49 -6.21 8.84 15.41
C HIS A 49 -6.84 9.03 16.80
N GLN A 50 -6.99 7.96 17.59
CA GLN A 50 -7.46 8.04 18.97
C GLN A 50 -6.51 8.80 19.92
N GLN A 51 -5.26 9.06 19.50
CA GLN A 51 -4.28 9.81 20.28
C GLN A 51 -4.37 11.33 20.06
N LEU A 52 -5.14 11.78 19.06
CA LEU A 52 -5.28 13.18 18.68
C LEU A 52 -6.27 13.91 19.59
N THR A 53 -6.07 15.20 19.74
CA THR A 53 -6.94 16.07 20.54
C THR A 53 -8.27 16.40 19.84
N VAL A 54 -8.34 16.22 18.52
CA VAL A 54 -9.51 16.53 17.69
C VAL A 54 -9.97 15.29 16.93
N ASP A 55 -11.27 14.98 17.01
CA ASP A 55 -11.90 13.91 16.23
C ASP A 55 -12.17 14.37 14.80
N ILE A 56 -11.15 14.25 13.95
CA ILE A 56 -11.21 14.69 12.55
C ILE A 56 -12.18 13.85 11.72
N GLU A 57 -12.32 12.55 12.00
CA GLU A 57 -13.33 11.72 11.33
C GLU A 57 -14.75 12.28 11.55
N LYS A 58 -15.10 12.59 12.80
CA LYS A 58 -16.41 13.16 13.13
C LYS A 58 -16.60 14.51 12.45
N PHE A 59 -15.60 15.38 12.53
CA PHE A 59 -15.61 16.70 11.90
C PHE A 59 -15.87 16.62 10.38
N LEU A 60 -15.18 15.75 9.66
CA LEU A 60 -15.36 15.57 8.21
C LEU A 60 -16.75 15.02 7.86
N VAL A 61 -17.24 14.03 8.62
CA VAL A 61 -18.57 13.45 8.41
C VAL A 61 -19.66 14.50 8.62
N MET A 62 -19.56 15.32 9.67
CA MET A 62 -20.51 16.40 9.94
C MET A 62 -20.47 17.48 8.86
N THR A 63 -19.27 17.86 8.41
CA THR A 63 -19.08 18.86 7.35
C THR A 63 -19.73 18.38 6.05
N TYR A 64 -19.47 17.15 5.63
CA TYR A 64 -20.11 16.57 4.45
C TYR A 64 -21.63 16.48 4.60
N ALA A 65 -22.12 16.00 5.75
CA ALA A 65 -23.55 15.84 6.00
C ALA A 65 -24.33 17.17 5.90
N HIS A 66 -23.74 18.27 6.37
CA HIS A 66 -24.36 19.61 6.33
C HIS A 66 -24.77 20.04 4.92
N PHE A 67 -23.96 19.70 3.92
CA PHE A 67 -24.17 20.09 2.53
C PHE A 67 -24.87 19.00 1.70
N SER A 68 -24.60 17.72 1.96
CA SER A 68 -25.04 16.59 1.12
C SER A 68 -26.56 16.46 0.92
N HIS A 69 -27.37 17.03 1.82
CA HIS A 69 -28.83 16.92 1.80
C HIS A 69 -29.54 18.25 1.49
N SER A 70 -28.82 19.32 1.11
CA SER A 70 -29.42 20.64 0.90
C SER A 70 -28.85 21.36 -0.32
N ALA A 71 -29.62 21.36 -1.41
CA ALA A 71 -29.29 22.13 -2.61
C ALA A 71 -29.16 23.64 -2.32
N LYS A 72 -29.97 24.17 -1.39
CA LYS A 72 -29.88 25.55 -0.91
C LYS A 72 -28.49 25.84 -0.34
N ARG A 73 -28.00 24.99 0.57
CA ARG A 73 -26.68 25.18 1.22
C ARG A 73 -25.52 25.02 0.25
N ILE A 74 -25.66 24.13 -0.74
CA ILE A 74 -24.68 24.01 -1.83
C ILE A 74 -24.61 25.29 -2.65
N GLU A 75 -25.76 25.87 -3.01
CA GLU A 75 -25.80 27.10 -3.79
C GLU A 75 -25.24 28.30 -3.00
N GLU A 76 -25.58 28.40 -1.71
CA GLU A 76 -24.96 29.36 -0.80
C GLU A 76 -23.44 29.16 -0.73
N LEU A 77 -22.94 27.91 -0.60
CA LEU A 77 -21.50 27.64 -0.56
C LEU A 77 -20.81 28.11 -1.85
N LYS A 78 -21.44 27.93 -3.02
CA LYS A 78 -20.88 28.40 -4.31
C LYS A 78 -20.67 29.91 -4.35
N SER A 79 -21.52 30.72 -3.72
CA SER A 79 -21.29 32.17 -3.69
C SER A 79 -20.04 32.55 -2.89
N TYR A 80 -19.66 31.78 -1.86
CA TYR A 80 -18.38 31.97 -1.18
C TYR A 80 -17.21 31.53 -2.08
N HIS A 81 -17.35 30.46 -2.85
CA HIS A 81 -16.34 30.06 -3.83
C HIS A 81 -16.08 31.15 -4.89
N GLU A 82 -17.15 31.75 -5.43
CA GLU A 82 -17.06 32.88 -6.35
C GLU A 82 -16.36 34.08 -5.70
N PHE A 83 -16.72 34.43 -4.45
CA PHE A 83 -16.09 35.52 -3.72
C PHE A 83 -14.58 35.32 -3.49
N TYR A 84 -14.13 34.08 -3.24
CA TYR A 84 -12.72 33.75 -3.06
C TYR A 84 -11.98 33.43 -4.37
N GLU A 85 -12.65 33.51 -5.53
CA GLU A 85 -12.12 33.12 -6.83
C GLU A 85 -11.50 31.70 -6.82
N GLN A 86 -12.17 30.75 -6.14
CA GLN A 86 -11.74 29.35 -6.06
C GLN A 86 -12.74 28.41 -6.73
N ASP A 87 -12.25 27.47 -7.53
CA ASP A 87 -13.07 26.44 -8.16
C ASP A 87 -13.91 25.68 -7.13
N PHE A 88 -15.17 25.44 -7.48
CA PHE A 88 -16.07 24.64 -6.66
C PHE A 88 -15.74 23.15 -6.83
N HIS A 89 -15.41 22.50 -5.71
CA HIS A 89 -15.26 21.06 -5.66
C HIS A 89 -16.18 20.47 -4.59
N VAL A 90 -16.94 19.45 -4.98
CA VAL A 90 -17.79 18.71 -4.05
C VAL A 90 -16.94 18.09 -2.94
N LEU A 91 -17.35 18.28 -1.69
CA LEU A 91 -16.69 17.64 -0.53
C LEU A 91 -16.83 16.12 -0.62
N LEU A 92 -15.78 15.39 -0.27
CA LEU A 92 -15.79 13.94 -0.27
C LEU A 92 -16.29 13.40 1.07
N LYS A 93 -17.08 12.32 0.99
CA LYS A 93 -17.59 11.61 2.17
C LYS A 93 -16.50 10.69 2.71
N HIS A 94 -16.10 10.91 3.95
CA HIS A 94 -15.33 9.91 4.69
C HIS A 94 -16.24 8.75 5.13
N ILE A 95 -15.81 7.52 4.88
CA ILE A 95 -16.45 6.28 5.33
C ILE A 95 -15.47 5.54 6.23
N LYS A 96 -15.82 5.34 7.50
CA LYS A 96 -14.95 4.73 8.52
C LYS A 96 -14.37 3.36 8.12
N ILE A 97 -15.14 2.55 7.40
CA ILE A 97 -14.70 1.23 6.91
C ILE A 97 -13.83 1.28 5.64
N ARG A 98 -13.75 2.43 4.97
CA ARG A 98 -12.94 2.63 3.75
C ARG A 98 -11.96 3.76 3.99
N TRP A 99 -10.90 3.46 4.72
CA TRP A 99 -10.00 4.47 5.25
C TRP A 99 -9.26 5.31 4.21
N LEU A 100 -9.09 4.81 2.98
CA LEU A 100 -8.58 5.61 1.86
C LEU A 100 -9.37 6.90 1.67
N SER A 101 -10.67 6.87 2.01
CA SER A 101 -11.52 8.05 1.98
C SER A 101 -11.13 9.12 3.00
N LEU A 102 -10.41 8.81 4.09
CA LEU A 102 -10.01 9.80 5.10
C LEU A 102 -9.02 10.80 4.49
N TYR A 103 -7.94 10.30 3.89
CA TYR A 103 -6.95 11.16 3.23
C TYR A 103 -7.62 12.00 2.13
N SER A 104 -8.37 11.37 1.22
CA SER A 104 -9.04 12.10 0.13
C SER A 104 -10.04 13.14 0.63
N SER A 105 -10.75 12.87 1.74
CA SER A 105 -11.68 13.85 2.34
C SER A 105 -10.94 15.03 2.96
N ILE A 106 -9.80 14.79 3.62
CA ILE A 106 -8.95 15.84 4.18
C ILE A 106 -8.35 16.68 3.04
N GLU A 107 -7.77 16.04 2.02
CA GLU A 107 -7.18 16.69 0.86
C GLU A 107 -8.21 17.57 0.14
N ARG A 108 -9.42 17.02 -0.12
CA ARG A 108 -10.52 17.79 -0.71
C ARG A 108 -10.92 18.98 0.15
N LEU A 109 -11.09 18.80 1.46
CA LEU A 109 -11.48 19.89 2.34
C LEU A 109 -10.40 20.98 2.39
N LEU A 110 -9.12 20.60 2.45
CA LEU A 110 -8.00 21.56 2.48
C LEU A 110 -7.92 22.37 1.17
N LEU A 111 -8.20 21.75 0.03
CA LEU A 111 -8.25 22.44 -1.28
C LEU A 111 -9.27 23.59 -1.29
N VAL A 112 -10.45 23.37 -0.69
CA VAL A 112 -11.55 24.34 -0.65
C VAL A 112 -11.73 25.01 0.72
N TYR A 113 -10.69 24.98 1.56
CA TYR A 113 -10.85 25.31 2.98
C TYR A 113 -11.31 26.75 3.24
N LYS A 114 -10.82 27.73 2.46
CA LYS A 114 -11.12 29.15 2.66
C LYS A 114 -12.62 29.47 2.47
N PRO A 115 -13.27 29.14 1.33
CA PRO A 115 -14.69 29.40 1.16
C PRO A 115 -15.55 28.60 2.14
N VAL A 116 -15.19 27.34 2.43
CA VAL A 116 -15.91 26.53 3.42
C VAL A 116 -15.80 27.12 4.83
N LYS A 117 -14.60 27.53 5.28
CA LYS A 117 -14.41 28.22 6.56
C LYS A 117 -15.22 29.51 6.63
N SER A 118 -15.25 30.29 5.54
CA SER A 118 -16.00 31.54 5.48
C SER A 118 -17.50 31.32 5.61
N TYR A 119 -18.05 30.33 4.89
CA TYR A 119 -19.45 29.90 5.04
C TYR A 119 -19.78 29.57 6.50
N PHE A 120 -18.94 28.77 7.17
CA PHE A 120 -19.18 28.39 8.57
C PHE A 120 -18.88 29.49 9.59
N SER A 121 -18.21 30.57 9.20
CA SER A 121 -17.92 31.72 10.06
C SER A 121 -18.92 32.87 9.88
N ASP A 122 -19.87 32.75 8.95
CA ASP A 122 -20.85 33.78 8.68
C ASP A 122 -21.92 33.86 9.79
N GLN A 123 -21.85 34.92 10.58
CA GLN A 123 -22.75 35.17 11.71
C GLN A 123 -24.21 35.41 11.28
N LEU A 124 -24.47 35.66 9.99
CA LEU A 124 -25.82 35.82 9.46
C LEU A 124 -26.51 34.46 9.22
N ASN A 125 -25.74 33.37 9.12
CA ASN A 125 -26.26 32.04 8.84
C ASN A 125 -26.61 31.28 10.13
N LYS A 126 -27.86 31.47 10.58
CA LYS A 126 -28.40 30.86 11.82
C LYS A 126 -28.62 29.34 11.75
N GLU A 127 -28.46 28.72 10.58
CA GLU A 127 -28.65 27.28 10.40
C GLU A 127 -27.36 26.45 10.62
N ILE A 128 -26.24 27.11 10.93
CA ILE A 128 -24.95 26.45 11.15
C ILE A 128 -24.92 25.72 12.51
N PRO A 129 -24.59 24.43 12.55
CA PRO A 129 -24.31 23.74 13.80
C PRO A 129 -23.13 24.37 14.55
N LYS A 130 -23.31 24.72 15.82
CA LYS A 130 -22.28 25.39 16.63
C LYS A 130 -20.98 24.59 16.72
N GLU A 131 -21.06 23.26 16.71
CA GLU A 131 -19.89 22.38 16.69
C GLU A 131 -19.04 22.59 15.42
N LEU A 132 -19.67 22.72 14.24
CA LEU A 132 -18.94 22.99 13.00
C LEU A 132 -18.33 24.40 12.99
N GLU A 133 -19.09 25.40 13.43
CA GLU A 133 -18.58 26.77 13.58
C GLU A 133 -17.31 26.79 14.47
N ASN A 134 -17.36 26.13 15.63
CA ASN A 134 -16.23 26.05 16.55
C ASN A 134 -15.01 25.35 15.91
N HIS A 135 -15.22 24.26 15.17
CA HIS A 135 -14.13 23.56 14.47
C HIS A 135 -13.47 24.45 13.39
N PHE A 136 -14.26 25.16 12.58
CA PHE A 136 -13.70 26.02 11.53
C PHE A 136 -13.02 27.29 12.07
N GLN A 137 -13.40 27.75 13.27
CA GLN A 137 -12.73 28.83 13.99
C GLN A 137 -11.48 28.35 14.75
N SER A 138 -11.36 27.05 15.03
CA SER A 138 -10.24 26.46 15.78
C SER A 138 -9.00 26.29 14.92
N GLU A 139 -7.93 27.02 15.25
CA GLU A 139 -6.60 26.82 14.66
C GLU A 139 -6.03 25.45 15.00
N GLU A 140 -6.42 24.86 16.14
CA GLU A 140 -6.05 23.48 16.50
C GLU A 140 -6.62 22.46 15.50
N THR A 141 -7.89 22.60 15.12
CA THR A 141 -8.54 21.69 14.16
C THR A 141 -7.82 21.71 12.82
N LEU A 142 -7.52 22.91 12.29
CA LEU A 142 -6.78 23.04 11.03
C LEU A 142 -5.32 22.56 11.16
N CYS A 143 -4.70 22.69 12.33
CA CYS A 143 -3.36 22.16 12.59
C CYS A 143 -3.35 20.63 12.56
N VAL A 144 -4.34 19.98 13.20
CA VAL A 144 -4.49 18.52 13.17
C VAL A 144 -4.82 18.04 11.75
N LEU A 145 -5.66 18.74 10.98
CA LEU A 145 -5.89 18.43 9.56
C LEU A 145 -4.60 18.49 8.75
N SER A 146 -3.78 19.52 8.96
CA SER A 146 -2.50 19.71 8.25
C SER A 146 -1.50 18.60 8.60
N PHE A 147 -1.44 18.18 9.87
CA PHE A 147 -0.66 17.03 10.30
C PHE A 147 -1.14 15.73 9.63
N LEU A 148 -2.45 15.46 9.70
CA LEU A 148 -3.03 14.25 9.13
C LEU A 148 -2.83 14.20 7.62
N HIS A 149 -3.03 15.30 6.90
CA HIS A 149 -2.75 15.39 5.47
C HIS A 149 -1.30 14.99 5.15
N HIS A 150 -0.35 15.47 5.95
CA HIS A 150 1.07 15.16 5.75
C HIS A 150 1.41 13.69 6.03
N VAL A 151 0.97 13.13 7.16
CA VAL A 151 1.34 11.76 7.56
C VAL A 151 0.55 10.71 6.78
N LEU A 152 -0.73 10.96 6.53
CA LEU A 152 -1.59 10.05 5.79
C LEU A 152 -1.22 9.99 4.32
N PHE A 153 -0.62 11.02 3.73
CA PHE A 153 -0.10 10.96 2.36
C PHE A 153 0.86 9.78 2.16
N GLU A 154 1.86 9.63 3.04
CA GLU A 154 2.83 8.53 2.93
C GLU A 154 2.18 7.17 3.18
N ILE A 155 1.24 7.09 4.12
CA ILE A 155 0.52 5.85 4.46
C ILE A 155 -0.42 5.44 3.31
N GLN A 156 -1.16 6.39 2.75
CA GLN A 156 -2.03 6.23 1.58
C GLN A 156 -1.24 5.77 0.37
N LYS A 157 -0.13 6.45 0.06
CA LYS A 157 0.76 6.09 -1.04
C LYS A 157 1.28 4.66 -0.89
N THR A 158 1.76 4.29 0.30
CA THR A 158 2.23 2.94 0.61
C THR A 158 1.10 1.92 0.45
N ASN A 159 -0.11 2.26 0.89
CA ASN A 159 -1.24 1.37 0.79
C ASN A 159 -1.69 1.12 -0.65
N LEU A 160 -1.76 2.18 -1.47
CA LEU A 160 -2.05 2.07 -2.89
C LEU A 160 -0.98 1.25 -3.60
N GLU A 161 0.30 1.44 -3.25
CA GLU A 161 1.40 0.62 -3.76
C GLU A 161 1.16 -0.87 -3.45
N LEU A 162 0.84 -1.23 -2.20
CA LEU A 162 0.55 -2.62 -1.79
C LEU A 162 -0.68 -3.25 -2.48
N GLN A 163 -1.54 -2.45 -3.10
CA GLN A 163 -2.73 -2.92 -3.83
C GLN A 163 -2.51 -3.06 -5.33
N LYS A 164 -1.38 -2.58 -5.86
CA LYS A 164 -1.08 -2.71 -7.29
C LYS A 164 -1.01 -4.19 -7.67
N GLU A 165 -1.59 -4.52 -8.82
CA GLU A 165 -1.64 -5.88 -9.37
C GLU A 165 -0.25 -6.54 -9.48
N CYS A 166 0.77 -5.73 -9.73
CA CYS A 166 2.14 -6.20 -9.95
C CYS A 166 2.94 -6.45 -8.67
N ILE A 167 2.39 -6.15 -7.49
CA ILE A 167 3.10 -6.25 -6.22
C ILE A 167 2.99 -7.66 -5.66
N THR A 168 4.15 -8.19 -5.28
CA THR A 168 4.31 -9.56 -4.77
C THR A 168 4.75 -9.53 -3.30
N ALA A 169 4.72 -10.68 -2.62
CA ALA A 169 5.22 -10.76 -1.24
C ALA A 169 6.69 -10.32 -1.12
N ILE A 170 7.47 -10.48 -2.19
CA ILE A 170 8.87 -10.04 -2.32
C ILE A 170 9.00 -8.51 -2.13
N ASP A 171 8.05 -7.75 -2.66
CA ASP A 171 8.08 -6.28 -2.57
C ASP A 171 7.66 -5.76 -1.19
N SER A 172 6.87 -6.54 -0.45
CA SER A 172 6.26 -6.13 0.82
C SER A 172 7.28 -5.68 1.86
N TYR A 173 8.44 -6.35 1.96
CA TYR A 173 9.49 -5.96 2.90
C TYR A 173 10.00 -4.53 2.62
N ARG A 174 10.37 -4.24 1.37
CA ARG A 174 10.88 -2.93 0.95
C ARG A 174 9.83 -1.84 1.18
N ILE A 175 8.58 -2.10 0.78
CA ILE A 175 7.48 -1.14 0.86
C ILE A 175 7.21 -0.74 2.32
N ILE A 176 7.05 -1.73 3.19
CA ILE A 176 6.75 -1.48 4.61
C ILE A 176 7.93 -0.84 5.34
N THR A 177 9.15 -1.35 5.16
CA THR A 177 10.34 -0.80 5.83
C THR A 177 10.63 0.65 5.38
N SER A 178 10.37 0.99 4.12
CA SER A 178 10.44 2.36 3.61
C SER A 178 9.46 3.29 4.34
N LEU A 179 8.19 2.89 4.48
CA LEU A 179 7.21 3.66 5.25
C LEU A 179 7.65 3.82 6.72
N GLN A 180 8.03 2.73 7.36
CA GLN A 180 8.47 2.74 8.76
C GLN A 180 9.67 3.66 8.97
N TYR A 181 10.66 3.60 8.07
CA TYR A 181 11.81 4.48 8.10
C TYR A 181 11.39 5.95 8.01
N LYS A 182 10.55 6.31 7.02
CA LYS A 182 10.05 7.68 6.85
C LYS A 182 9.30 8.20 8.07
N LEU A 183 8.49 7.37 8.73
CA LEU A 183 7.75 7.75 9.94
C LEU A 183 8.68 7.85 11.17
N LYS A 184 9.64 6.94 11.32
CA LYS A 184 10.68 7.02 12.37
C LYS A 184 11.53 8.28 12.23
N GLN A 185 11.88 8.68 11.01
CA GLN A 185 12.60 9.94 10.78
C GLN A 185 11.78 11.18 11.18
N ARG A 186 10.45 11.17 10.98
CA ARG A 186 9.58 12.26 11.44
C ARG A 186 9.58 12.39 12.95
N LEU A 187 9.51 11.27 13.68
CA LEU A 187 9.65 11.25 15.14
C LEU A 187 11.01 11.80 15.58
N ASN A 188 12.10 11.31 14.99
CA ASN A 188 13.46 11.71 15.38
C ASN A 188 13.75 13.19 15.13
N THR A 189 13.16 13.76 14.09
CA THR A 189 13.38 15.16 13.69
C THR A 189 12.31 16.12 14.21
N GLY A 190 11.22 15.62 14.80
CA GLY A 190 10.04 16.42 15.16
C GLY A 190 9.35 17.05 13.94
N PHE A 191 9.49 16.45 12.75
CA PHE A 191 8.92 17.01 11.52
C PHE A 191 7.52 16.45 11.24
N PHE A 192 6.50 17.30 11.37
CA PHE A 192 5.08 16.96 11.18
C PHE A 192 4.45 17.58 9.93
N GLY A 193 5.27 18.12 9.02
CA GLY A 193 4.84 18.81 7.81
C GLY A 193 4.98 20.33 7.91
N ILE A 194 5.23 20.98 6.77
CA ILE A 194 5.51 22.43 6.73
C ILE A 194 4.31 23.28 7.16
N HIS A 195 3.11 22.96 6.67
CA HIS A 195 1.88 23.66 7.03
C HIS A 195 1.55 23.48 8.51
N CYS A 196 1.69 22.26 9.04
CA CYS A 196 1.54 21.99 10.46
C CYS A 196 2.50 22.85 11.30
N ARG A 197 3.79 22.93 10.93
CA ARG A 197 4.76 23.78 11.66
C ARG A 197 4.36 25.26 11.64
N GLN A 198 4.02 25.80 10.47
CA GLN A 198 3.59 27.20 10.33
C GLN A 198 2.38 27.53 11.20
N MET A 199 1.51 26.55 11.44
CA MET A 199 0.37 26.69 12.34
C MET A 199 0.76 26.60 13.81
N LEU A 200 1.60 25.63 14.17
CA LEU A 200 2.12 25.49 15.53
C LEU A 200 2.85 26.75 16.03
N ASP A 201 3.48 27.51 15.12
CA ASP A 201 4.13 28.78 15.42
C ASP A 201 3.14 29.92 15.75
N ARG A 202 1.87 29.77 15.37
CA ARG A 202 0.79 30.78 15.58
C ARG A 202 -0.11 30.45 16.76
N ILE A 203 -0.09 29.21 17.23
CA ILE A 203 -0.91 28.71 18.34
C ILE A 203 -0.18 28.98 19.67
N PRO A 204 -0.88 29.24 20.79
CA PRO A 204 -0.26 29.38 22.11
C PRO A 204 0.67 28.22 22.46
N SER A 205 1.77 28.52 23.15
CA SER A 205 2.85 27.56 23.41
C SER A 205 2.37 26.27 24.09
N ASP A 206 1.50 26.36 25.10
CA ASP A 206 1.01 25.20 25.84
C ASP A 206 0.21 24.25 24.93
N THR A 207 -0.71 24.80 24.14
CA THR A 207 -1.49 24.06 23.14
C THR A 207 -0.60 23.46 22.05
N SER A 208 0.41 24.21 21.59
CA SER A 208 1.37 23.74 20.58
C SER A 208 2.16 22.53 21.07
N ILE A 209 2.59 22.54 22.34
CA ILE A 209 3.28 21.40 22.99
C ILE A 209 2.34 20.19 23.09
N GLU A 210 1.08 20.40 23.49
CA GLU A 210 0.10 19.32 23.61
C GLU A 210 -0.21 18.67 22.25
N LEU A 211 -0.41 19.49 21.20
CA LEU A 211 -0.62 19.02 19.84
C LEU A 211 0.56 18.21 19.33
N GLN A 212 1.79 18.72 19.47
CA GLN A 212 3.00 18.00 19.07
C GLN A 212 3.13 16.66 19.82
N ALA A 213 2.85 16.64 21.13
CA ALA A 213 2.84 15.40 21.90
C ALA A 213 1.78 14.41 21.38
N SER A 214 0.60 14.89 20.96
CA SER A 214 -0.42 14.06 20.32
C SER A 214 0.03 13.49 18.97
N PHE A 215 0.77 14.25 18.17
CA PHE A 215 1.32 13.81 16.89
C PHE A 215 2.39 12.74 17.06
N VAL A 216 3.27 12.91 18.06
CA VAL A 216 4.24 11.89 18.46
C VAL A 216 3.50 10.60 18.86
N ARG A 217 2.49 10.69 19.73
CA ARG A 217 1.68 9.53 20.13
C ARG A 217 1.01 8.87 18.93
N PHE A 218 0.42 9.63 18.00
CA PHE A 218 -0.17 9.10 16.77
C PHE A 218 0.82 8.23 16.01
N ILE A 219 2.01 8.76 15.69
CA ILE A 219 2.99 8.06 14.86
C ILE A 219 3.57 6.85 15.62
N SER A 220 3.86 7.00 16.92
CA SER A 220 4.36 5.90 17.75
C SER A 220 3.35 4.76 17.85
N THR A 221 2.07 5.06 18.14
CA THR A 221 1.01 4.05 18.19
C THR A 221 0.81 3.37 16.84
N PHE A 222 0.86 4.12 15.73
CA PHE A 222 0.83 3.55 14.39
C PHE A 222 1.99 2.57 14.17
N LEU A 223 3.22 2.99 14.49
CA LEU A 223 4.43 2.19 14.30
C LEU A 223 4.42 0.94 15.18
N GLU A 224 4.05 1.05 16.45
CA GLU A 224 3.92 -0.10 17.36
C GLU A 224 2.92 -1.13 16.84
N TYR A 225 1.76 -0.68 16.33
CA TYR A 225 0.77 -1.57 15.76
C TYR A 225 1.30 -2.24 14.48
N ALA A 226 1.91 -1.47 13.57
CA ALA A 226 2.50 -2.02 12.34
C ALA A 226 3.63 -3.01 12.64
N ASP A 227 4.57 -2.67 13.53
CA ASP A 227 5.71 -3.50 13.92
C ASP A 227 5.25 -4.81 14.57
N LYS A 228 4.19 -4.80 15.39
CA LYS A 228 3.63 -6.01 16.02
C LYS A 228 3.22 -7.09 15.01
N TYR A 229 2.66 -6.70 13.86
CA TYR A 229 2.22 -7.67 12.85
C TYR A 229 3.28 -7.94 11.79
N PHE A 230 4.09 -6.93 11.43
CA PHE A 230 5.18 -7.09 10.47
C PHE A 230 6.29 -7.99 11.03
N SER A 231 6.66 -7.82 12.31
CA SER A 231 7.69 -8.64 12.97
C SER A 231 7.39 -10.14 13.00
N GLN A 232 6.12 -10.55 12.86
CA GLN A 232 5.75 -11.96 12.80
C GLN A 232 6.32 -12.68 11.57
N ASN A 233 6.46 -11.95 10.45
CA ASN A 233 6.91 -12.49 9.17
C ASN A 233 8.20 -11.83 8.65
N VAL A 234 8.79 -10.88 9.39
CA VAL A 234 9.87 -10.01 8.90
C VAL A 234 11.07 -10.80 8.36
N ALA A 235 11.50 -11.87 9.04
CA ALA A 235 12.64 -12.67 8.61
C ALA A 235 12.40 -13.35 7.26
N ILE A 236 11.19 -13.89 7.05
CA ILE A 236 10.82 -14.51 5.78
C ILE A 236 10.72 -13.42 4.69
N LEU A 237 9.99 -12.34 4.96
CA LEU A 237 9.80 -11.24 4.00
C LEU A 237 11.12 -10.61 3.56
N GLU A 238 12.05 -10.43 4.49
CA GLU A 238 13.41 -9.95 4.20
C GLU A 238 14.17 -10.93 3.31
N ALA A 239 14.14 -12.22 3.64
CA ALA A 239 14.84 -13.24 2.88
C ALA A 239 14.29 -13.36 1.44
N ILE A 240 12.97 -13.37 1.28
CA ILE A 240 12.33 -13.42 -0.05
C ILE A 240 12.52 -12.10 -0.82
N GLY A 241 12.60 -10.96 -0.12
CA GLY A 241 12.78 -9.63 -0.73
C GLY A 241 14.06 -9.51 -1.56
N HIS A 242 15.08 -10.32 -1.26
CA HIS A 242 16.30 -10.37 -2.07
C HIS A 242 16.08 -10.86 -3.50
N PHE A 243 15.04 -11.64 -3.77
CA PHE A 243 14.70 -12.15 -5.11
C PHE A 243 14.09 -11.07 -6.02
N GLY A 244 13.72 -9.90 -5.47
CA GLY A 244 13.23 -8.75 -6.21
C GLY A 244 14.32 -7.81 -6.71
N ASN A 245 15.57 -7.97 -6.26
CA ASN A 245 16.68 -7.05 -6.56
C ASN A 245 17.51 -7.44 -7.79
N GLY A 246 17.00 -8.35 -8.63
CA GLY A 246 17.75 -8.93 -9.74
C GLY A 246 18.68 -10.07 -9.30
N ILE A 247 18.86 -11.04 -10.20
CA ILE A 247 19.65 -12.25 -9.93
C ILE A 247 21.15 -11.92 -9.70
N GLU A 248 21.65 -10.83 -10.27
CA GLU A 248 23.01 -10.34 -10.10
C GLU A 248 23.33 -9.99 -8.65
N ASN A 249 22.36 -9.42 -7.93
CA ASN A 249 22.49 -8.99 -6.53
C ASN A 249 22.13 -10.11 -5.54
N LEU A 250 21.61 -11.24 -6.03
CA LEU A 250 21.30 -12.40 -5.21
C LEU A 250 22.59 -13.19 -4.93
N THR A 251 22.79 -13.60 -3.68
CA THR A 251 23.95 -14.41 -3.25
C THR A 251 23.48 -15.80 -2.83
N TRP A 252 24.38 -16.78 -2.90
CA TRP A 252 24.06 -18.13 -2.44
C TRP A 252 23.63 -18.16 -0.96
N SER A 253 24.32 -17.40 -0.10
CA SER A 253 23.94 -17.27 1.32
C SER A 253 22.52 -16.76 1.53
N ARG A 254 22.02 -15.87 0.67
CA ARG A 254 20.63 -15.38 0.72
C ARG A 254 19.64 -16.46 0.29
N ILE A 255 19.98 -17.25 -0.72
CA ILE A 255 19.17 -18.39 -1.17
C ILE A 255 19.09 -19.44 -0.06
N GLN A 256 20.23 -19.82 0.55
CA GLN A 256 20.25 -20.76 1.67
C GLN A 256 19.39 -20.28 2.83
N LYS A 257 19.51 -18.99 3.20
CA LYS A 257 18.68 -18.42 4.26
C LYS A 257 17.19 -18.46 3.94
N CYS A 258 16.83 -18.19 2.68
CA CYS A 258 15.46 -18.30 2.21
C CYS A 258 14.93 -19.73 2.34
N ILE A 259 15.70 -20.74 1.93
CA ILE A 259 15.31 -22.16 2.03
C ILE A 259 15.13 -22.58 3.49
N GLU A 260 16.07 -22.19 4.36
CA GLU A 260 16.01 -22.47 5.81
C GLU A 260 14.72 -21.93 6.45
N LEU A 261 14.32 -20.71 6.07
CA LEU A 261 13.16 -20.03 6.64
C LEU A 261 11.83 -20.49 6.03
N THR A 262 11.80 -20.77 4.72
CA THR A 262 10.59 -21.18 4.01
C THR A 262 10.30 -22.67 4.11
N LYS A 263 11.32 -23.48 4.43
CA LYS A 263 11.21 -24.94 4.60
C LYS A 263 10.53 -25.65 3.42
N ILE A 264 10.88 -25.22 2.21
CA ILE A 264 10.33 -25.80 0.98
C ILE A 264 10.79 -27.26 0.85
N GLU A 265 9.83 -28.18 0.81
CA GLU A 265 10.11 -29.61 0.73
C GLU A 265 10.63 -30.03 -0.65
N GLY A 266 11.49 -31.05 -0.68
CA GLY A 266 11.94 -31.68 -1.92
C GLY A 266 12.75 -30.76 -2.84
N LEU A 267 13.55 -29.86 -2.26
CA LEU A 267 14.64 -29.18 -2.94
C LEU A 267 15.93 -29.98 -2.76
N ASN A 268 16.67 -30.18 -3.83
CA ASN A 268 18.04 -30.69 -3.77
C ASN A 268 18.99 -29.48 -3.78
N GLU A 269 19.66 -29.22 -2.67
CA GLU A 269 20.49 -28.01 -2.49
C GLU A 269 21.72 -27.99 -3.41
N ASP A 270 22.37 -29.13 -3.64
CA ASP A 270 23.52 -29.24 -4.55
C ASP A 270 23.13 -28.91 -6.00
N ASN A 271 22.01 -29.48 -6.47
CA ASN A 271 21.47 -29.17 -7.78
C ASN A 271 21.01 -27.72 -7.87
N LEU A 272 20.36 -27.20 -6.82
CA LEU A 272 19.92 -25.81 -6.77
C LEU A 272 21.09 -24.82 -6.86
N PHE A 273 22.25 -25.12 -6.25
CA PHE A 273 23.46 -24.31 -6.39
C PHE A 273 23.96 -24.27 -7.83
N ASN A 274 23.99 -25.42 -8.49
CA ASN A 274 24.38 -25.52 -9.90
C ASN A 274 23.41 -24.73 -10.80
N GLU A 275 22.11 -24.95 -10.62
CA GLU A 275 21.05 -24.24 -11.36
C GLU A 275 21.12 -22.71 -11.16
N PHE A 276 21.38 -22.25 -9.94
CA PHE A 276 21.59 -20.84 -9.64
C PHE A 276 22.80 -20.26 -10.39
N THR A 277 23.90 -21.00 -10.41
CA THR A 277 25.14 -20.57 -11.09
C THR A 277 24.94 -20.48 -12.60
N GLU A 278 24.22 -21.44 -13.18
CA GLU A 278 23.84 -21.45 -14.59
C GLU A 278 22.94 -20.24 -14.95
N LEU A 279 21.90 -19.97 -14.15
CA LEU A 279 21.02 -18.84 -14.38
C LEU A 279 21.75 -17.50 -14.26
N LYS A 280 22.71 -17.38 -13.33
CA LYS A 280 23.59 -16.21 -13.25
C LYS A 280 24.42 -16.03 -14.52
N LEU A 281 24.99 -17.12 -15.04
CA LEU A 281 25.75 -17.07 -16.30
C LEU A 281 24.86 -16.64 -17.47
N THR A 282 23.65 -17.18 -17.56
CA THR A 282 22.65 -16.82 -18.57
C THR A 282 22.27 -15.34 -18.48
N PHE A 283 22.06 -14.82 -17.27
CA PHE A 283 21.84 -13.39 -17.06
C PHE A 283 23.00 -12.52 -17.54
N GLU A 284 24.25 -12.89 -17.23
CA GLU A 284 25.43 -12.17 -17.72
C GLU A 284 25.55 -12.17 -19.25
N ILE A 285 25.14 -13.26 -19.92
CA ILE A 285 25.08 -13.32 -21.38
C ILE A 285 24.02 -12.36 -21.93
N ILE A 286 22.82 -12.35 -21.34
CA ILE A 286 21.71 -11.46 -21.72
C ILE A 286 22.13 -9.99 -21.57
N LYS A 287 22.80 -9.65 -20.46
CA LYS A 287 23.24 -8.28 -20.15
C LYS A 287 24.33 -7.77 -21.10
N LYS A 288 25.13 -8.67 -21.69
CA LYS A 288 26.19 -8.31 -22.66
C LYS A 288 25.68 -8.05 -24.07
N LYS A 289 24.41 -8.36 -24.37
CA LYS A 289 23.81 -8.04 -25.67
C LYS A 289 23.71 -6.52 -25.83
N GLN A 290 23.78 -6.04 -27.08
CA GLN A 290 23.65 -4.61 -27.38
C GLN A 290 22.25 -4.06 -27.10
N VAL A 291 21.24 -4.93 -27.04
CA VAL A 291 19.85 -4.56 -26.78
C VAL A 291 19.64 -4.36 -25.27
N PRO A 292 19.02 -3.26 -24.82
CA PRO A 292 18.70 -3.05 -23.41
C PRO A 292 17.88 -4.21 -22.81
N LEU A 293 18.15 -4.54 -21.54
CA LEU A 293 17.47 -5.65 -20.85
C LEU A 293 15.93 -5.48 -20.84
N PHE A 294 15.44 -4.25 -20.67
CA PHE A 294 14.02 -3.94 -20.70
C PHE A 294 13.39 -4.35 -22.05
N ASP A 295 13.98 -3.92 -23.17
CA ASP A 295 13.48 -4.23 -24.50
C ASP A 295 13.53 -5.73 -24.79
N GLN A 296 14.56 -6.43 -24.31
CA GLN A 296 14.65 -7.89 -24.42
C GLN A 296 13.50 -8.59 -23.70
N ILE A 297 13.13 -8.12 -22.50
CA ILE A 297 12.02 -8.68 -21.71
C ILE A 297 10.68 -8.36 -22.37
N GLN A 298 10.46 -7.13 -22.84
CA GLN A 298 9.22 -6.78 -23.54
C GLN A 298 9.04 -7.62 -24.80
N PHE A 299 10.11 -7.81 -25.59
CA PHE A 299 10.09 -8.68 -26.76
C PHE A 299 9.74 -10.14 -26.40
N PHE A 300 10.31 -10.67 -25.31
CA PHE A 300 9.96 -12.00 -24.81
C PHE A 300 8.47 -12.11 -24.45
N LEU A 301 7.94 -11.16 -23.67
CA LEU A 301 6.54 -11.18 -23.22
C LEU A 301 5.55 -11.09 -24.37
N SER A 302 5.82 -10.24 -25.37
CA SER A 302 4.97 -10.13 -26.57
C SER A 302 4.90 -11.46 -27.34
N ASN A 303 6.02 -12.16 -27.48
CA ASN A 303 6.06 -13.46 -28.17
C ASN A 303 5.31 -14.56 -27.41
N GLU A 304 5.27 -14.51 -26.08
CA GLU A 304 4.50 -15.48 -25.28
C GLU A 304 2.99 -15.21 -25.38
N GLN A 305 2.55 -13.95 -25.41
CA GLN A 305 1.13 -13.59 -25.61
C GLN A 305 0.59 -14.03 -26.99
N GLU A 306 1.42 -13.99 -28.04
CA GLU A 306 1.07 -14.50 -29.38
C GLU A 306 0.89 -16.04 -29.41
N LYS A 307 1.54 -16.78 -28.50
CA LYS A 307 1.35 -18.24 -28.39
C LYS A 307 0.04 -18.61 -27.69
N ASP A 308 -0.36 -17.82 -26.69
CA ASP A 308 -1.60 -18.03 -25.92
C ASP A 308 -2.88 -17.66 -26.70
N THR A 309 -2.81 -16.64 -27.55
CA THR A 309 -3.93 -16.22 -28.42
C THR A 309 -4.22 -17.23 -29.54
N ASN A 310 -3.22 -18.02 -29.95
CA ASN A 310 -3.39 -19.09 -30.94
C ASN A 310 -3.93 -20.41 -30.35
N THR A 311 -4.13 -20.50 -29.03
CA THR A 311 -4.54 -21.74 -28.34
C THR A 311 -5.82 -21.60 -27.51
N SER A 312 -6.48 -20.44 -27.49
CA SER A 312 -7.69 -20.20 -26.68
C SER A 312 -8.93 -19.86 -27.52
N LEU A 313 -10.07 -20.53 -27.22
CA LEU A 313 -11.41 -20.15 -27.71
C LEU A 313 -11.83 -18.79 -27.12
N PRO A 314 -12.66 -18.00 -27.83
CA PRO A 314 -12.98 -16.64 -27.40
C PRO A 314 -13.85 -16.65 -26.15
N MET A 315 -13.31 -16.19 -25.03
CA MET A 315 -14.10 -15.80 -23.86
C MET A 315 -14.64 -14.39 -24.07
N THR A 316 -15.96 -14.29 -24.06
CA THR A 316 -16.75 -13.06 -24.16
C THR A 316 -16.31 -12.04 -23.11
N ILE A 317 -15.85 -10.88 -23.60
CA ILE A 317 -15.43 -9.73 -22.82
C ILE A 317 -16.66 -9.11 -22.14
N ARG A 318 -16.66 -9.03 -20.80
CA ARG A 318 -17.46 -8.03 -20.08
C ARG A 318 -16.75 -6.69 -20.23
N GLN A 319 -17.05 -6.01 -21.33
CA GLN A 319 -16.87 -4.57 -21.44
C GLN A 319 -17.99 -3.94 -20.64
N ASN A 320 -17.65 -3.22 -19.57
CA ASN A 320 -18.08 -1.85 -19.32
C ASN A 320 -17.70 -1.44 -17.89
N GLU A 321 -17.17 -0.21 -17.79
CA GLU A 321 -16.96 0.60 -16.58
C GLU A 321 -15.63 0.45 -15.83
N MET A 322 -14.50 0.66 -16.51
CA MET A 322 -13.29 1.23 -15.89
C MET A 322 -12.48 1.98 -16.96
N ASP A 323 -12.98 3.14 -17.40
CA ASP A 323 -12.19 4.07 -18.21
C ASP A 323 -11.92 5.34 -17.38
N GLU A 324 -10.63 5.69 -17.30
CA GLU A 324 -10.03 7.04 -17.28
C GLU A 324 -8.94 7.35 -16.23
N GLU A 325 -8.52 6.44 -15.34
CA GLU A 325 -7.41 6.72 -14.39
C GLU A 325 -6.19 5.76 -14.43
N GLU A 326 -6.08 4.84 -15.39
CA GLU A 326 -4.89 3.99 -15.58
C GLU A 326 -3.91 4.50 -16.67
N GLN A 327 -3.72 5.81 -16.77
CA GLN A 327 -2.54 6.37 -17.42
C GLN A 327 -1.53 6.82 -16.35
N GLU A 328 -0.99 5.87 -15.58
CA GLU A 328 0.09 6.16 -14.63
C GLU A 328 1.35 5.31 -14.90
N ASP A 329 2.34 6.02 -15.47
CA ASP A 329 3.78 5.84 -15.38
C ASP A 329 4.44 4.72 -16.22
N GLN A 330 4.71 5.03 -17.50
CA GLN A 330 5.71 4.33 -18.35
C GLN A 330 7.14 4.57 -17.84
N THR A 331 7.42 4.17 -16.61
CA THR A 331 8.81 3.95 -16.19
C THR A 331 9.26 2.63 -16.82
N ASN A 332 10.45 2.59 -17.42
CA ASN A 332 11.10 1.38 -17.94
C ASN A 332 11.51 0.44 -16.78
N VAL A 333 10.55 0.05 -15.94
CA VAL A 333 10.76 -0.78 -14.75
C VAL A 333 10.54 -2.23 -15.12
N ILE A 334 11.59 -3.01 -14.95
CA ILE A 334 11.55 -4.46 -15.11
C ILE A 334 11.00 -5.04 -13.82
N ARG A 335 9.87 -5.74 -13.92
CA ARG A 335 9.30 -6.43 -12.77
C ARG A 335 10.08 -7.71 -12.50
N SER A 336 10.22 -8.06 -11.23
CA SER A 336 11.02 -9.21 -10.79
C SER A 336 10.56 -10.52 -11.44
N TYR A 337 9.25 -10.79 -11.46
CA TYR A 337 8.70 -12.01 -12.07
C TYR A 337 8.96 -12.10 -13.58
N GLN A 338 8.94 -10.97 -14.30
CA GLN A 338 9.21 -10.92 -15.74
C GLN A 338 10.64 -11.35 -16.04
N LEU A 339 11.59 -10.88 -15.22
CA LEU A 339 12.99 -11.30 -15.33
C LEU A 339 13.14 -12.80 -15.08
N TRP A 340 12.52 -13.33 -14.03
CA TRP A 340 12.58 -14.77 -13.72
C TRP A 340 11.94 -15.63 -14.81
N ALA A 341 10.78 -15.23 -15.35
CA ALA A 341 10.12 -15.93 -16.45
C ALA A 341 11.01 -15.99 -17.70
N MET A 342 11.60 -14.85 -18.11
CA MET A 342 12.53 -14.82 -19.23
C MET A 342 13.76 -15.70 -18.96
N LEU A 343 14.36 -15.60 -17.77
CA LEU A 343 15.53 -16.41 -17.41
C LEU A 343 15.26 -17.90 -17.51
N PHE A 344 14.12 -18.38 -17.01
CA PHE A 344 13.75 -19.79 -17.14
C PHE A 344 13.48 -20.21 -18.58
N ALA A 345 12.86 -19.35 -19.39
CA ALA A 345 12.54 -19.66 -20.78
C ALA A 345 13.78 -19.71 -21.68
N VAL A 346 14.77 -18.84 -21.45
CA VAL A 346 15.96 -18.75 -22.31
C VAL A 346 17.15 -19.59 -21.82
N ASN A 347 17.10 -20.08 -20.58
CA ASN A 347 18.14 -20.96 -20.05
C ASN A 347 18.11 -22.31 -20.77
N ALA A 348 19.25 -22.75 -21.30
CA ALA A 348 19.32 -23.97 -22.10
C ALA A 348 19.11 -25.24 -21.26
N THR A 349 19.49 -25.21 -19.98
CA THR A 349 19.37 -26.32 -19.04
C THR A 349 18.09 -26.17 -18.20
N PRO A 350 17.35 -27.27 -17.94
CA PRO A 350 16.24 -27.23 -17.00
C PRO A 350 16.72 -26.88 -15.59
N THR A 351 16.00 -25.99 -14.91
CA THR A 351 16.31 -25.55 -13.53
C THR A 351 15.15 -25.84 -12.57
N PRO A 352 14.80 -27.14 -12.35
CA PRO A 352 13.60 -27.52 -11.62
C PRO A 352 13.60 -27.09 -10.15
N ASN A 353 14.74 -27.07 -9.46
CA ASN A 353 14.81 -26.64 -8.06
C ASN A 353 14.63 -25.12 -7.95
N MET A 354 15.28 -24.35 -8.82
CA MET A 354 15.12 -22.89 -8.83
C MET A 354 13.70 -22.50 -9.26
N LYS A 355 13.13 -23.14 -10.28
CA LYS A 355 11.74 -22.92 -10.68
C LYS A 355 10.78 -23.23 -9.54
N LYS A 356 10.99 -24.31 -8.79
CA LYS A 356 10.19 -24.65 -7.61
C LYS A 356 10.31 -23.61 -6.50
N LEU A 357 11.52 -23.15 -6.20
CA LEU A 357 11.76 -22.07 -5.22
C LEU A 357 11.03 -20.80 -5.64
N ILE A 358 11.26 -20.32 -6.87
CA ILE A 358 10.64 -19.10 -7.39
C ILE A 358 9.11 -19.21 -7.42
N CYS A 359 8.54 -20.32 -7.89
CA CYS A 359 7.10 -20.53 -7.86
C CYS A 359 6.54 -20.46 -6.44
N PHE A 360 7.24 -21.04 -5.45
CA PHE A 360 6.83 -20.94 -4.06
C PHE A 360 6.80 -19.48 -3.60
N LEU A 361 7.85 -18.70 -3.88
CA LEU A 361 7.94 -17.29 -3.47
C LEU A 361 6.82 -16.43 -4.05
N TYR A 362 6.54 -16.58 -5.35
CA TYR A 362 5.47 -15.84 -6.03
C TYR A 362 4.07 -16.37 -5.67
N SER A 363 3.94 -17.59 -5.14
CA SER A 363 2.66 -18.10 -4.63
C SER A 363 2.21 -17.45 -3.32
N ILE A 364 3.10 -16.70 -2.64
CA ILE A 364 2.76 -16.00 -1.40
C ILE A 364 1.96 -14.73 -1.74
N PRO A 365 0.72 -14.58 -1.24
CA PRO A 365 -0.10 -13.42 -1.53
C PRO A 365 0.52 -12.17 -0.91
N ALA A 366 0.66 -11.11 -1.71
CA ALA A 366 1.14 -9.81 -1.24
C ALA A 366 0.07 -9.04 -0.46
N SER A 367 -1.18 -9.20 -0.89
CA SER A 367 -2.37 -8.58 -0.32
C SER A 367 -3.59 -9.41 -0.69
N ASN A 368 -4.67 -9.30 0.07
CA ASN A 368 -5.94 -9.94 -0.28
C ASN A 368 -6.81 -9.06 -1.17
N ALA A 369 -6.33 -7.85 -1.50
CA ALA A 369 -6.97 -6.99 -2.47
C ALA A 369 -6.96 -7.62 -3.87
N TYR A 370 -6.07 -8.58 -4.11
CA TYR A 370 -5.95 -9.22 -5.41
C TYR A 370 -5.46 -10.67 -5.29
N VAL A 371 -6.36 -11.63 -5.50
CA VAL A 371 -6.01 -13.07 -5.51
C VAL A 371 -6.13 -13.66 -6.93
N GLU A 372 -6.39 -12.87 -7.97
CA GLU A 372 -6.59 -13.40 -9.34
C GLU A 372 -5.39 -13.26 -10.31
N CYS A 373 -4.45 -12.32 -10.12
CA CYS A 373 -3.44 -12.00 -11.15
C CYS A 373 -2.07 -12.58 -10.83
N VAL A 374 -1.75 -12.85 -9.55
CA VAL A 374 -0.59 -13.68 -9.21
C VAL A 374 -0.69 -15.06 -9.90
N PHE A 375 -1.87 -15.67 -9.93
CA PHE A 375 -2.08 -16.95 -10.64
C PHE A 375 -2.10 -16.80 -12.17
N SER A 376 -2.50 -15.64 -12.70
CA SER A 376 -2.45 -15.35 -14.14
C SER A 376 -1.02 -15.07 -14.62
N ASP A 377 -0.22 -14.35 -13.83
CA ASP A 377 1.19 -14.06 -14.09
C ASP A 377 2.08 -15.29 -13.96
N MET A 378 1.71 -16.25 -13.08
CA MET A 378 2.40 -17.53 -12.98
C MET A 378 2.27 -18.40 -14.25
N LYS A 379 1.32 -18.14 -15.16
CA LYS A 379 1.18 -18.91 -16.42
C LYS A 379 2.45 -18.87 -17.27
N HIS A 380 3.19 -17.76 -17.24
CA HIS A 380 4.44 -17.62 -17.98
C HIS A 380 5.65 -18.25 -17.26
N ILE A 381 5.47 -18.69 -16.00
CA ILE A 381 6.49 -19.38 -15.22
C ILE A 381 6.34 -20.90 -15.38
N TYR A 382 5.14 -21.41 -15.68
CA TYR A 382 4.81 -22.85 -15.75
C TYR A 382 5.23 -23.55 -17.04
#